data_AF-A0AA93BJI0-F1
#
_entry.id   AF-A0AA93BJI0-F1
#
_cell.length_a   1.000
_cell.length_b   1.000
_cell.length_c   1.000
_cell.angle_alpha   90.00
_cell.angle_beta   90.00
_cell.angle_gamma   90.00
#
_symmetry.space_group_name_H-M   'P 1'
#
loop_
_entity.id
_entity.type
_entity.pdbx_description
1 polymer ?
#
loop_
_entity_poly.entity_id
_entity_poly.type
_entity_poly.pdbx_seq_one_letter_code
_entity_poly.pdbx_strand_id
1 'polypeptide(L)'
;MDYALRRRFRFCPIKPEFNEAFINFLEEKGISQKNAELVVSKVKSANEVISTIDRGLEIGHSYFCQAEGCEDFSVWWNDICEYELFPYLREICFDDEDKYELICNKLKF
;
A
#
# COMPACT_ATOMS: atom_id res chain seq x y z
N MET A 1 -13.62 -10.51 22.22
CA MET A 1 -13.04 -9.16 22.48
C MET A 1 -13.23 -8.81 23.95
N ASP A 2 -12.15 -8.55 24.70
CA ASP A 2 -12.21 -8.18 26.13
C ASP A 2 -12.31 -6.66 26.32
N TYR A 3 -13.48 -6.18 26.75
CA TYR A 3 -13.75 -4.77 26.97
C TYR A 3 -13.15 -4.21 28.28
N ALA A 4 -12.93 -5.06 29.29
CA ALA A 4 -12.37 -4.65 30.58
C ALA A 4 -10.89 -4.30 30.46
N LEU A 5 -10.17 -4.97 29.56
CA LEU A 5 -8.79 -4.63 29.21
C LEU A 5 -8.74 -3.39 28.31
N ARG A 6 -9.62 -3.31 27.29
CA ARG A 6 -9.62 -2.19 26.33
C ARG A 6 -9.82 -0.81 26.98
N ARG A 7 -10.67 -0.68 28.00
CA ARG A 7 -10.87 0.60 28.72
C ARG A 7 -9.63 1.14 29.46
N ARG A 8 -8.56 0.33 29.58
CA ARG A 8 -7.28 0.74 30.19
C ARG A 8 -6.33 1.41 29.19
N PHE A 9 -6.63 1.35 27.89
CA PHE A 9 -5.81 1.91 26.84
C PHE A 9 -6.55 3.02 26.10
N ARG A 10 -5.79 4.04 25.66
CA ARG A 10 -6.24 4.95 24.61
C ARG A 10 -5.83 4.36 23.27
N PHE A 11 -6.80 4.19 22.37
CA PHE A 11 -6.54 3.73 21.01
C PHE A 11 -6.32 4.94 20.11
N CYS A 12 -5.13 5.03 19.52
CA CYS A 12 -4.80 6.04 18.52
C CYS A 12 -4.51 5.31 17.20
N PRO A 13 -5.40 5.37 16.20
CA PRO A 13 -5.15 4.73 14.91
C PRO A 13 -4.02 5.47 14.20
N ILE A 14 -3.04 4.72 13.69
CA ILE A 14 -1.98 5.23 12.83
C ILE A 14 -2.35 4.83 11.40
N LYS A 15 -2.39 5.82 10.51
CA LYS A 15 -2.68 5.60 9.09
C LYS A 15 -1.38 5.53 8.30
N PRO A 16 -1.38 4.80 7.18
CA PRO A 16 -0.30 4.93 6.22
C PRO A 16 -0.34 6.34 5.59
N GLU A 17 0.70 7.14 5.85
CA GLU A 17 0.90 8.45 5.24
C GLU A 17 1.97 8.44 4.14
N PHE A 18 1.55 8.60 2.88
CA PHE A 18 2.45 8.69 1.72
C PHE A 18 2.73 10.17 1.37
N ASN A 19 3.63 10.81 2.13
CA ASN A 19 3.99 12.23 1.98
C ASN A 19 5.39 12.42 1.36
N GLU A 20 5.88 13.66 1.33
CA GLU A 20 7.21 14.02 0.80
C GLU A 20 8.35 13.23 1.47
N ALA A 21 8.26 12.94 2.77
CA ALA A 21 9.30 12.18 3.46
C ALA A 21 9.41 10.75 2.91
N PHE A 22 8.29 10.15 2.51
CA PHE A 22 8.30 8.83 1.88
C PHE A 22 8.82 8.87 0.43
N ILE A 23 8.52 9.94 -0.32
CA ILE A 23 9.09 10.15 -1.66
C ILE A 23 10.62 10.25 -1.56
N ASN A 24 11.13 11.09 -0.66
CA ASN A 24 12.57 11.25 -0.41
C ASN A 24 13.22 9.92 0.01
N PHE A 25 12.53 9.12 0.84
CA PHE A 25 13.01 7.79 1.22
C PHE A 25 13.17 6.86 0.02
N LEU A 26 12.22 6.85 -0.93
CA LEU A 26 12.35 6.04 -2.15
C LEU A 26 13.46 6.55 -3.06
N GLU A 27 13.67 7.87 -3.12
CA GLU A 27 14.79 8.47 -3.85
C GLU A 27 16.14 8.05 -3.29
N GLU A 28 16.30 8.05 -1.97
CA GLU A 28 17.51 7.55 -1.30
C GLU A 28 17.79 6.07 -1.61
N LYS A 29 16.75 5.30 -1.96
CA LYS A 29 16.86 3.89 -2.38
C LYS A 29 17.16 3.70 -3.87
N GLY A 30 17.27 4.78 -4.64
CA GLY A 30 17.62 4.76 -6.06
C GLY A 30 16.42 4.84 -7.02
N ILE A 31 15.21 5.06 -6.52
CA ILE A 31 14.02 5.27 -7.36
C ILE A 31 13.97 6.74 -7.78
N SER A 32 13.81 7.04 -9.07
CA SER A 32 13.68 8.43 -9.52
C SER A 32 12.47 9.12 -8.89
N GLN A 33 12.55 10.43 -8.63
CA GLN A 33 11.46 11.24 -8.08
C GLN A 33 10.12 10.98 -8.79
N LYS A 34 10.14 11.00 -10.13
CA LYS A 34 8.95 10.75 -10.96
C LYS A 34 8.32 9.38 -10.68
N ASN A 35 9.14 8.36 -10.50
CA ASN A 35 8.66 7.01 -10.20
C ASN A 35 8.18 6.89 -8.75
N ALA A 36 8.84 7.55 -7.80
CA ALA A 36 8.39 7.59 -6.41
C ALA A 36 7.03 8.30 -6.27
N GLU A 37 6.84 9.44 -6.95
CA GLU A 37 5.55 10.13 -7.04
C GLU A 37 4.47 9.25 -7.68
N LEU A 38 4.84 8.47 -8.71
CA LEU A 38 3.93 7.52 -9.36
C LEU A 38 3.49 6.41 -8.39
N VAL A 39 4.41 5.81 -7.64
CA VAL A 39 4.10 4.84 -6.57
C VAL A 39 3.10 5.44 -5.59
N VAL A 40 3.40 6.62 -5.05
CA VAL A 40 2.55 7.30 -4.08
C VAL A 40 1.14 7.55 -4.64
N SER A 41 1.04 8.03 -5.89
CA SER A 41 -0.24 8.27 -6.55
C SER A 41 -1.07 6.99 -6.70
N LYS A 42 -0.44 5.92 -7.17
CA LYS A 42 -1.07 4.61 -7.39
C LYS A 42 -1.58 4.01 -6.07
N VAL A 43 -0.73 3.98 -5.04
CA VAL A 43 -1.10 3.42 -3.73
C VAL A 43 -2.17 4.26 -3.03
N LYS A 44 -2.09 5.59 -3.09
CA LYS A 44 -3.17 6.47 -2.56
C LYS A 44 -4.50 6.16 -3.22
N SER A 45 -4.53 6.05 -4.55
CA SER A 45 -5.79 5.76 -5.25
C SER A 45 -6.34 4.36 -4.96
N ALA A 46 -5.47 3.37 -4.77
CA ALA A 46 -5.87 2.05 -4.29
C ALA A 46 -6.46 2.12 -2.87
N ASN A 47 -5.78 2.81 -1.95
CA ASN A 47 -6.22 2.98 -0.56
C ASN A 47 -7.55 3.75 -0.45
N GLU A 48 -7.86 4.68 -1.35
CA GLU A 48 -9.18 5.32 -1.40
C GLU A 48 -10.30 4.29 -1.52
N VAL A 49 -10.14 3.27 -2.38
CA VAL A 49 -11.12 2.18 -2.53
C VAL A 49 -11.08 1.23 -1.35
N ILE A 50 -9.89 0.81 -0.90
CA ILE A 50 -9.75 -0.13 0.21
C ILE A 50 -10.36 0.44 1.51
N SER A 51 -10.23 1.74 1.73
CA SER A 51 -10.81 2.44 2.89
C SER A 51 -12.35 2.35 2.95
N THR A 52 -13.01 2.02 1.83
CA THR A 52 -14.46 1.76 1.78
C THR A 52 -14.83 0.36 2.26
N ILE A 53 -13.87 -0.58 2.27
CA ILE A 53 -14.00 -1.92 2.82
C ILE A 53 -13.72 -1.87 4.32
N ASP A 54 -12.49 -1.50 4.69
CA ASP A 54 -12.08 -1.21 6.06
C ASP A 54 -10.83 -0.32 6.04
N ARG A 55 -10.83 0.75 6.83
CA ARG A 55 -9.68 1.63 7.02
C ARG A 55 -8.48 0.93 7.66
N GLY A 56 -8.69 -0.21 8.31
CA GLY A 56 -7.62 -1.04 8.87
C GLY A 56 -6.86 -1.89 7.84
N LEU A 57 -7.32 -1.93 6.58
CA LEU A 57 -6.75 -2.78 5.52
C LEU A 57 -5.97 -1.99 4.46
N GLU A 58 -5.80 -0.68 4.66
CA GLU A 58 -5.03 0.18 3.76
C GLU A 58 -3.59 -0.35 3.57
N ILE A 59 -3.09 -0.32 2.34
CA ILE A 59 -1.72 -0.69 1.99
C ILE A 59 -0.75 0.25 2.72
N GLY A 60 0.17 -0.32 3.49
CA GLY A 60 1.19 0.41 4.25
C GLY A 60 2.51 0.57 3.51
N HIS A 61 3.44 1.32 4.12
CA HIS A 61 4.77 1.61 3.55
C HIS A 61 5.70 0.40 3.51
N SER A 62 5.46 -0.61 4.36
CA SER A 62 6.38 -1.74 4.57
C SER A 62 6.70 -2.50 3.28
N TYR A 63 5.73 -2.63 2.37
CA TYR A 63 5.89 -3.27 1.05
C TYR A 63 6.99 -2.62 0.21
N PHE A 64 7.26 -1.33 0.44
CA PHE A 64 8.18 -0.54 -0.37
C PHE A 64 9.52 -0.25 0.33
N CYS A 65 9.67 -0.68 1.58
CA CYS A 65 10.88 -0.38 2.37
C CYS A 65 12.11 -1.18 1.91
N GLN A 66 11.93 -2.26 1.13
CA GLN A 66 13.00 -3.11 0.63
C GLN A 66 13.47 -2.71 -0.79
N ALA A 67 13.35 -1.44 -1.17
CA ALA A 67 13.74 -0.93 -2.49
C ALA A 67 15.26 -0.88 -2.77
N GLU A 68 16.11 -1.43 -1.88
CA GLU A 68 17.57 -1.41 -2.04
C GLU A 68 18.00 -2.25 -3.25
N GLY A 69 18.76 -1.65 -4.18
CA GLY A 69 19.27 -2.35 -5.36
C GLY A 69 18.26 -2.50 -6.50
N CYS A 70 17.23 -1.66 -6.55
CA CYS A 70 16.29 -1.59 -7.67
C CYS A 70 17.00 -1.13 -8.96
N GLU A 71 17.45 -2.08 -9.78
CA GLU A 71 18.04 -1.79 -11.10
C GLU A 71 16.97 -1.38 -12.13
N ASP A 72 15.79 -2.01 -12.07
CA ASP A 72 14.64 -1.71 -12.93
C ASP A 72 13.37 -1.48 -12.09
N PHE A 73 12.90 -0.24 -12.11
CA PHE A 73 11.69 0.18 -11.40
C PHE A 73 10.44 -0.58 -11.84
N SER A 74 10.33 -0.91 -13.13
CA SER A 74 9.14 -1.56 -13.68
C SER A 74 9.07 -3.01 -13.21
N VAL A 75 10.22 -3.69 -13.17
CA VAL A 75 10.32 -5.06 -12.64
C VAL A 75 10.03 -5.06 -11.15
N TRP A 76 10.69 -4.18 -10.38
CA TRP A 76 10.48 -4.07 -8.94
C TRP A 76 9.02 -3.81 -8.57
N TRP A 77 8.36 -2.87 -9.26
CA TRP A 77 6.96 -2.57 -9.01
C TRP A 77 6.03 -3.72 -9.37
N ASN A 78 6.27 -4.36 -10.52
CA ASN A 78 5.47 -5.51 -10.94
C ASN A 78 5.64 -6.68 -9.97
N ASP A 79 6.85 -6.92 -9.47
CA ASP A 79 7.10 -7.98 -8.49
C ASP A 79 6.35 -7.72 -7.18
N ILE A 80 6.41 -6.49 -6.65
CA ILE A 80 5.62 -6.11 -5.47
C ILE A 80 4.12 -6.29 -5.73
N CYS A 81 3.64 -5.86 -6.89
CA CYS A 81 2.23 -5.99 -7.25
C CYS A 81 1.79 -7.46 -7.32
N GLU A 82 2.49 -8.28 -8.09
CA GLU A 82 2.09 -9.67 -8.38
C GLU A 82 2.28 -10.60 -7.19
N TYR A 83 3.35 -10.43 -6.41
CA TYR A 83 3.71 -11.38 -5.36
C TYR A 83 3.28 -10.96 -3.96
N GLU A 84 3.07 -9.67 -3.71
CA GLU A 84 2.69 -9.18 -2.38
C GLU A 84 1.29 -8.54 -2.38
N LEU A 85 1.06 -7.55 -3.24
CA LEU A 85 -0.18 -6.76 -3.20
C LEU A 85 -1.38 -7.53 -3.74
N PHE A 86 -1.31 -8.15 -4.91
CA PHE A 86 -2.47 -8.83 -5.52
C PHE A 86 -2.94 -10.04 -4.70
N PRO A 87 -2.06 -10.90 -4.15
CA PRO A 87 -2.47 -11.94 -3.23
C PRO A 87 -3.19 -11.37 -1.99
N TYR A 88 -2.64 -10.31 -1.40
CA TYR A 88 -3.28 -9.61 -0.28
C TYR A 88 -4.66 -9.02 -0.66
N LEU A 89 -4.76 -8.38 -1.83
CA LEU A 89 -6.00 -7.81 -2.33
C LEU A 89 -7.06 -8.89 -2.57
N ARG A 90 -6.67 -10.07 -3.04
CA ARG A 90 -7.57 -11.20 -3.21
C ARG A 90 -8.11 -11.71 -1.89
N GLU A 91 -7.33 -11.66 -0.81
CA GLU A 91 -7.80 -12.02 0.53
C GLU A 91 -8.81 -11.00 1.08
N ILE A 92 -8.54 -9.70 0.95
CA ILE A 92 -9.46 -8.67 1.48
C ILE A 92 -10.72 -8.50 0.63
N CYS A 93 -10.66 -8.83 -0.67
CA CYS A 93 -11.78 -8.77 -1.61
C CYS A 93 -12.30 -10.18 -1.98
N PHE A 94 -12.18 -11.16 -1.08
CA PHE A 94 -12.50 -12.57 -1.37
C PHE A 94 -13.94 -12.81 -1.88
N ASP A 95 -14.88 -11.92 -1.56
CA ASP A 95 -16.29 -11.99 -1.94
C ASP A 95 -16.70 -10.93 -2.99
N ASP A 96 -15.76 -10.07 -3.44
CA ASP A 96 -16.02 -8.92 -4.31
C ASP A 96 -14.95 -8.81 -5.39
N GLU A 97 -15.05 -9.65 -6.43
CA GLU A 97 -14.10 -9.68 -7.55
C GLU A 97 -14.10 -8.36 -8.34
N ASP A 98 -15.23 -7.65 -8.41
CA ASP A 98 -15.32 -6.35 -9.09
C ASP A 98 -14.46 -5.30 -8.37
N LYS A 99 -14.50 -5.25 -7.03
CA LYS A 99 -13.58 -4.39 -6.26
C LYS A 99 -12.13 -4.83 -6.39
N TYR A 100 -11.86 -6.14 -6.36
CA TYR A 100 -10.51 -6.66 -6.57
C TYR A 100 -9.91 -6.14 -7.88
N GLU A 101 -10.63 -6.33 -8.99
CA GLU A 101 -10.19 -5.86 -10.32
C GLU A 101 -10.05 -4.34 -10.37
N LEU A 102 -10.97 -3.59 -9.76
CA LEU A 102 -10.88 -2.13 -9.67
C LEU A 102 -9.58 -1.68 -8.98
N ILE A 103 -9.21 -2.31 -7.87
CA ILE A 103 -7.99 -1.96 -7.12
C ILE A 103 -6.74 -2.41 -7.90
N CYS A 104 -6.72 -3.62 -8.45
CA CYS A 104 -5.62 -4.12 -9.26
C CYS A 104 -5.36 -3.23 -10.48
N ASN A 105 -6.40 -2.78 -11.17
CA ASN A 105 -6.27 -1.88 -12.32
C ASN A 105 -5.73 -0.51 -11.93
N LYS A 106 -5.96 -0.05 -10.69
CA LYS A 106 -5.32 1.17 -10.19
C LYS A 106 -3.82 0.97 -10.00
N LEU A 107 -3.35 -0.21 -9.60
CA LEU A 107 -1.94 -0.49 -9.31
C LEU A 107 -1.11 -0.89 -10.53
N LYS A 108 -1.74 -1.46 -11.58
CA LYS A 108 -1.07 -1.77 -12.86
C LYS A 108 -0.54 -0.52 -13.56
N PHE A 109 0.57 -0.64 -14.29
CA PHE A 109 1.09 0.40 -15.18
C PHE A 109 0.33 0.48 -16.51
#